data_AF-A0AA38XRZ6-F1
#
_entry.id   AF-A0AA38XRZ6-F1
#
_cell.length_a   1.000
_cell.length_b   1.000
_cell.length_c   1.000
_cell.angle_alpha   90.00
_cell.angle_beta   90.00
_cell.angle_gamma   90.00
#
_symmetry.space_group_name_H-M   'P 1'
#
loop_
_entity.id
_entity.type
_entity.pdbx_description
1 polymer ?
#
loop_
_entity_poly.entity_id
_entity_poly.type
_entity_poly.pdbx_seq_one_letter_code
_entity_poly.pdbx_strand_id
1 'polypeptide(L)'
;MPSGSIMVRVLPEPPSRPALGTRQAPVAVQPDAEPAPIDCRRCDAVCCRLPVLLQPGDHVPGQFLSRDAHGRAVMARNEEGWCAAIDPYHLRCTIYSQRPAICRQFSMGGDDCRRERQDYLRQADNSIRSERKGASASTVVNSDSIASDLAAFRKSGGKIEVLGTTWALKKAS
;
A
#
# COMPACT_ATOMS: atom_id res chain seq x y z
N MET A 1 9.67 -48.43 -59.04
CA MET A 1 9.08 -47.57 -57.99
C MET A 1 9.92 -47.75 -56.73
N PRO A 2 10.50 -46.70 -56.14
CA PRO A 2 11.58 -46.85 -55.17
C PRO A 2 11.06 -47.15 -53.76
N SER A 3 11.60 -48.20 -53.13
CA SER A 3 11.48 -48.46 -51.69
C SER A 3 12.31 -47.43 -50.93
N GLY A 4 11.66 -46.40 -50.40
CA GLY A 4 12.30 -45.39 -49.56
C GLY A 4 12.28 -45.81 -48.08
N SER A 5 13.45 -45.95 -47.47
CA SER A 5 13.60 -46.06 -46.02
C SER A 5 13.60 -44.67 -45.40
N ILE A 6 12.67 -44.43 -44.47
CA ILE A 6 12.63 -43.19 -43.65
C ILE A 6 13.52 -43.39 -42.43
N MET A 7 14.60 -42.60 -42.33
CA MET A 7 15.40 -42.51 -41.11
C MET A 7 14.83 -41.41 -40.22
N VAL A 8 14.23 -41.80 -39.09
CA VAL A 8 13.79 -40.85 -38.05
C VAL A 8 14.97 -40.56 -37.13
N ARG A 9 15.44 -39.31 -37.15
CA ARG A 9 16.48 -38.84 -36.24
C ARG A 9 15.85 -38.59 -34.87
N VAL A 10 16.13 -39.44 -33.89
CA VAL A 10 15.74 -39.23 -32.49
C VAL A 10 16.55 -38.06 -31.94
N LEU A 11 15.89 -36.94 -31.61
CA LEU A 11 16.55 -35.83 -30.91
C LEU A 11 16.90 -36.27 -29.48
N PRO A 12 18.09 -35.90 -28.96
CA PRO A 12 18.42 -36.14 -27.56
C PRO A 12 17.42 -35.43 -26.65
N GLU A 13 16.99 -36.11 -25.60
CA GLU A 13 16.06 -35.55 -24.60
C GLU A 13 16.66 -34.27 -23.98
N PRO A 14 15.89 -33.18 -23.89
CA PRO A 14 16.37 -31.95 -23.26
C PRO A 14 16.66 -32.21 -21.77
N PRO A 15 17.65 -31.53 -21.18
CA PRO A 15 17.92 -31.66 -19.75
C PRO A 15 16.67 -31.29 -18.95
N SER A 16 16.37 -32.09 -17.92
CA SER A 16 15.21 -31.91 -17.07
C SER A 16 15.23 -30.55 -16.38
N ARG A 17 14.12 -29.82 -16.49
CA ARG A 17 13.94 -28.53 -15.81
C ARG A 17 13.98 -28.77 -14.29
N PRO A 18 14.76 -28.00 -13.51
CA PRO A 18 14.74 -28.11 -12.06
C PRO A 18 13.34 -27.78 -11.52
N ALA A 19 12.95 -28.43 -10.43
CA ALA A 19 11.66 -28.20 -9.79
C ALA A 19 11.52 -26.73 -9.34
N LEU A 20 10.38 -26.11 -9.65
CA LEU A 20 10.01 -24.80 -9.11
C LEU A 20 10.09 -24.84 -7.58
N GLY A 21 10.87 -23.93 -6.98
CA GLY A 21 10.95 -23.77 -5.52
C GLY A 21 12.30 -24.12 -4.87
N THR A 22 13.27 -24.65 -5.62
CA THR A 22 14.61 -25.01 -5.07
C THR A 22 15.65 -23.88 -5.13
N ARG A 23 15.35 -22.79 -5.84
CA ARG A 23 16.21 -21.61 -5.89
C ARG A 23 15.56 -20.49 -5.09
N GLN A 24 16.24 -20.07 -4.02
CA GLN A 24 15.94 -18.81 -3.36
C GLN A 24 16.12 -17.71 -4.41
N ALA A 25 15.06 -16.95 -4.69
CA ALA A 25 15.20 -15.79 -5.56
C ALA A 25 16.28 -14.89 -4.94
N PRO A 26 17.30 -14.45 -5.71
CA PRO A 26 18.20 -13.43 -5.19
C PRO A 26 17.33 -12.26 -4.76
N VAL A 27 17.54 -11.79 -3.53
CA VAL A 27 16.90 -10.58 -3.04
C VAL A 27 17.20 -9.51 -4.08
N ALA A 28 16.16 -9.02 -4.75
CA ALA A 28 16.30 -7.92 -5.68
C ALA A 28 16.82 -6.73 -4.87
N VAL A 29 18.14 -6.52 -4.94
CA VAL A 29 18.77 -5.29 -4.44
C VAL A 29 18.29 -4.21 -5.39
N GLN A 30 17.21 -3.53 -5.00
CA GLN A 30 16.79 -2.34 -5.72
C GLN A 30 17.94 -1.33 -5.56
N PRO A 31 18.46 -0.76 -6.66
CA PRO A 31 19.44 0.31 -6.54
C PRO A 31 18.83 1.41 -5.69
N ASP A 32 19.62 1.99 -4.78
CA ASP A 32 19.26 3.16 -4.00
C ASP A 32 19.03 4.34 -4.95
N ALA A 33 17.84 4.36 -5.56
CA ALA A 33 17.41 5.45 -6.40
C ALA A 33 17.21 6.65 -5.49
N GLU A 34 18.00 7.71 -5.74
CA GLU A 34 17.81 9.01 -5.11
C GLU A 34 16.31 9.37 -5.12
N PRO A 35 15.71 9.68 -3.97
CA PRO A 35 14.28 9.89 -3.88
C PRO A 35 13.90 11.02 -4.83
N ALA A 36 12.86 10.78 -5.64
CA ALA A 36 12.38 11.76 -6.60
C ALA A 36 12.15 13.13 -5.91
N PRO A 37 12.49 14.24 -6.58
CA PRO A 37 12.35 15.57 -6.00
C PRO A 37 10.90 15.81 -5.57
N ILE A 38 10.74 16.35 -4.36
CA ILE A 38 9.43 16.62 -3.77
C ILE A 38 8.72 17.75 -4.54
N ASP A 39 7.50 17.46 -4.98
CA ASP A 39 6.64 18.41 -5.67
C ASP A 39 5.23 18.38 -5.10
N CYS A 40 4.75 19.53 -4.60
CA CYS A 40 3.40 19.65 -4.05
C CYS A 40 2.29 19.42 -5.09
N ARG A 41 2.58 19.46 -6.40
CA ARG A 41 1.59 19.13 -7.46
C ARG A 41 1.20 17.65 -7.50
N ARG A 42 1.96 16.78 -6.85
CA ARG A 42 1.74 15.32 -6.79
C ARG A 42 1.68 14.80 -5.36
N CYS A 43 1.39 15.70 -4.42
CA CYS A 43 1.37 15.41 -2.99
C CYS A 43 -0.07 15.33 -2.51
N ASP A 44 -0.33 14.49 -1.51
CA ASP A 44 -1.61 14.43 -0.79
C ASP A 44 -1.78 15.62 0.19
N ALA A 45 -1.29 16.81 -0.18
CA ALA A 45 -1.23 18.04 0.62
C ALA A 45 -1.06 17.83 2.14
N VAL A 46 -0.09 17.00 2.54
CA VAL A 46 0.09 16.57 3.93
C VAL A 46 0.19 17.74 4.91
N CYS A 47 0.84 18.85 4.51
CA CYS A 47 0.92 20.06 5.33
C CYS A 47 -0.44 20.71 5.65
N CYS A 48 -1.46 20.52 4.79
CA CYS A 48 -2.82 21.01 5.04
C CYS A 48 -3.61 20.13 6.01
N ARG A 49 -3.07 18.97 6.43
CA ARG A 49 -3.64 18.15 7.52
C ARG A 49 -3.15 18.61 8.90
N LEU A 50 -2.13 19.45 8.97
CA LEU A 50 -1.50 19.86 10.21
C LEU A 50 -2.28 20.96 10.93
N PRO A 51 -2.32 20.95 12.28
CA PRO A 51 -2.92 22.03 13.04
C PRO A 51 -2.04 23.27 12.93
N VAL A 52 -2.65 24.39 12.57
CA VAL A 52 -1.94 25.65 12.36
C VAL A 52 -2.52 26.70 13.28
N LEU A 53 -1.72 27.12 14.26
CA LEU A 53 -1.98 28.27 15.10
C LEU A 53 -1.48 29.54 14.41
N LEU A 54 -2.33 30.56 14.30
CA LEU A 54 -1.93 31.84 13.72
C LEU A 54 -1.08 32.63 14.70
N GLN A 55 -0.04 33.27 14.16
CA GLN A 55 0.78 34.21 14.90
C GLN A 55 0.21 35.63 14.80
N PRO A 56 0.50 36.50 15.77
CA PRO A 56 0.25 37.94 15.61
C PRO A 56 0.91 38.45 14.31
N GLY A 57 0.13 39.11 13.46
CA GLY A 57 0.58 39.62 12.16
C GLY A 57 0.28 38.72 10.95
N ASP A 58 -0.33 37.54 11.14
CA ASP A 58 -0.83 36.75 10.02
C ASP A 58 -2.10 37.37 9.40
N HIS A 59 -2.07 37.61 8.09
CA HIS A 59 -3.17 38.22 7.33
C HIS A 59 -3.93 37.20 6.47
N VAL A 60 -4.49 36.18 7.13
CA VAL A 60 -5.32 35.16 6.48
C VAL A 60 -6.77 35.64 6.39
N PRO A 61 -7.49 35.42 5.26
CA PRO A 61 -8.91 35.76 5.14
C PRO A 61 -9.77 35.09 6.20
N GLY A 62 -10.75 35.84 6.75
CA GLY A 62 -11.57 35.41 7.88
C GLY A 62 -12.33 34.10 7.65
N GLN A 63 -12.74 33.79 6.41
CA GLN A 63 -13.43 32.53 6.11
C GLN A 63 -12.57 31.27 6.32
N PHE A 64 -11.25 31.41 6.41
CA PHE A 64 -10.33 30.30 6.67
C PHE A 64 -9.90 30.21 8.12
N LEU A 65 -10.51 31.00 9.02
CA LEU A 65 -10.17 31.07 10.43
C LEU A 65 -11.22 30.42 11.30
N SER A 66 -10.74 29.80 12.38
CA SER A 66 -11.55 29.34 13.49
C SER A 66 -10.89 29.73 14.82
N ARG A 67 -11.56 29.44 15.93
CA ARG A 67 -11.00 29.58 17.28
C ARG A 67 -10.89 28.22 17.92
N ASP A 68 -9.77 27.97 18.59
CA ASP A 68 -9.62 26.79 19.42
C ASP A 68 -10.34 26.94 20.77
N ALA A 69 -10.28 25.90 21.61
CA ALA A 69 -10.91 25.88 22.93
C ALA A 69 -10.40 27.00 23.89
N HIS A 70 -9.25 27.60 23.59
CA HIS A 70 -8.67 28.69 24.36
C HIS A 70 -8.90 30.06 23.69
N GLY A 71 -9.73 30.13 22.65
CA GLY A 71 -10.05 31.35 21.93
C GLY A 71 -8.95 31.83 20.97
N ARG A 72 -7.88 31.05 20.76
CA ARG A 72 -6.77 31.43 19.88
C ARG A 72 -7.16 31.22 18.41
N ALA A 73 -6.69 32.11 17.54
CA ALA A 73 -6.94 32.00 16.10
C ALA A 73 -6.16 30.84 15.49
N VAL A 74 -6.87 29.95 14.79
CA VAL A 74 -6.31 28.79 14.10
C VAL A 74 -6.84 28.74 12.67
N MET A 75 -6.14 28.02 11.78
CA MET A 75 -6.73 27.68 10.48
C MET A 75 -7.94 26.78 10.70
N ALA A 76 -9.07 27.15 10.11
CA ALA A 76 -10.27 26.34 10.10
C ALA A 76 -10.01 25.01 9.37
N ARG A 77 -10.74 23.97 9.76
CA ARG A 77 -10.69 22.65 9.12
C ARG A 77 -12.05 22.29 8.51
N ASN A 78 -12.03 21.59 7.38
CA ASN A 78 -13.20 20.97 6.80
C ASN A 78 -13.55 19.66 7.54
N GLU A 79 -14.66 19.04 7.15
CA GLU A 79 -15.17 17.80 7.76
C GLU A 79 -14.21 16.61 7.62
N GLU A 80 -13.40 16.61 6.57
CA GLU A 80 -12.37 15.61 6.30
C GLU A 80 -11.05 15.88 7.08
N GLY A 81 -11.01 16.96 7.87
CA GLY A 81 -9.87 17.32 8.69
C GLY A 81 -8.74 18.06 7.95
N TRP A 82 -8.96 18.55 6.74
CA TRP A 82 -8.01 19.42 6.04
C TRP A 82 -8.24 20.89 6.37
N CYS A 83 -7.20 21.70 6.27
CA CYS A 83 -7.30 23.15 6.28
C CYS A 83 -8.33 23.64 5.25
N ALA A 84 -9.22 24.57 5.66
CA ALA A 84 -10.30 25.10 4.84
C ALA A 84 -9.84 25.83 3.56
N ALA A 85 -8.56 26.18 3.47
CA ALA A 85 -7.97 26.84 2.31
C ALA A 85 -7.39 25.84 1.27
N ILE A 86 -7.65 24.54 1.40
CA ILE A 86 -7.22 23.56 0.41
C ILE A 86 -8.15 23.54 -0.82
N ASP A 87 -7.55 23.38 -2.00
CA ASP A 87 -8.24 22.96 -3.22
C ASP A 87 -8.44 21.42 -3.18
N PRO A 88 -9.68 20.92 -3.04
CA PRO A 88 -9.94 19.48 -2.88
C PRO A 88 -9.64 18.68 -4.16
N TYR A 89 -9.59 19.32 -5.33
CA TYR A 89 -9.34 18.64 -6.60
C TYR A 89 -7.86 18.49 -6.88
N HIS A 90 -7.09 19.54 -6.60
CA HIS A 90 -5.66 19.56 -6.91
C HIS A 90 -4.75 19.33 -5.71
N LEU A 91 -5.32 19.24 -4.50
CA LEU A 91 -4.59 19.06 -3.24
C LEU A 91 -3.47 20.09 -3.06
N ARG A 92 -3.82 21.36 -3.23
CA ARG A 92 -2.89 22.50 -3.06
C ARG A 92 -3.58 23.61 -2.27
N CYS A 93 -2.80 24.37 -1.51
CA CYS A 93 -3.34 25.55 -0.84
C CYS A 93 -3.78 26.60 -1.87
N THR A 94 -4.91 27.26 -1.67
CA THR A 94 -5.40 28.32 -2.57
C THR A 94 -4.90 29.72 -2.17
N ILE A 95 -4.39 29.88 -0.95
CA ILE A 95 -4.00 31.18 -0.36
C ILE A 95 -2.48 31.38 -0.25
N TYR A 96 -1.68 30.91 -1.22
CA TYR A 96 -0.19 30.94 -1.13
C TYR A 96 0.40 32.30 -0.71
N SER A 97 -0.15 33.41 -1.24
CA SER A 97 0.29 34.78 -0.91
C SER A 97 -0.06 35.23 0.51
N GLN A 98 -1.13 34.67 1.08
CA GLN A 98 -1.68 35.03 2.39
C GLN A 98 -1.48 33.93 3.44
N ARG A 99 -0.65 32.92 3.14
CA ARG A 99 -0.35 31.84 4.09
C ARG A 99 0.12 32.40 5.43
N PRO A 100 -0.27 31.81 6.57
CA PRO A 100 0.31 32.20 7.83
C PRO A 100 1.82 31.90 7.87
N ALA A 101 2.55 32.57 8.76
CA ALA A 101 4.01 32.51 8.84
C ALA A 101 4.53 31.08 8.94
N ILE A 102 3.90 30.23 9.76
CA ILE A 102 4.29 28.84 9.93
C ILE A 102 4.12 28.01 8.64
N CYS A 103 3.07 28.27 7.85
CA CYS A 103 2.89 27.62 6.55
C CYS A 103 3.88 28.12 5.48
N ARG A 104 4.45 29.32 5.64
CA ARG A 104 5.54 29.83 4.78
C ARG A 104 6.89 29.21 5.16
N GLN A 105 7.14 29.00 6.45
CA GLN A 105 8.35 28.34 6.94
C GLN A 105 8.40 26.87 6.50
N PHE A 106 7.25 26.22 6.38
CA PHE A 106 7.12 24.85 5.86
C PHE A 106 7.45 24.79 4.35
N SER A 107 8.74 24.80 4.05
CA SER A 107 9.29 24.87 2.69
C SER A 107 9.09 23.56 1.95
N MET A 108 8.68 23.62 0.68
CA MET A 108 8.53 22.44 -0.16
C MET A 108 9.87 21.71 -0.27
N GLY A 109 9.90 20.42 0.10
CA GLY A 109 11.13 19.65 0.12
C GLY A 109 12.13 20.08 1.21
N GLY A 110 11.72 20.89 2.19
CA GLY A 110 12.48 21.11 3.42
C GLY A 110 12.41 19.89 4.35
N ASP A 111 13.09 19.96 5.49
CA ASP A 111 13.17 18.85 6.45
C ASP A 111 11.82 18.49 7.05
N ASP A 112 11.05 19.48 7.51
CA ASP A 112 9.69 19.25 8.03
C ASP A 112 8.78 18.66 6.94
N CYS A 113 8.96 19.12 5.70
CA CYS A 113 8.23 18.64 4.53
C CYS A 113 8.49 17.17 4.21
N ARG A 114 9.75 16.73 4.38
CA ARG A 114 10.15 15.33 4.20
C ARG A 114 9.66 14.47 5.35
N ARG A 115 9.88 14.92 6.58
CA ARG A 115 9.50 14.19 7.79
C ARG A 115 8.01 13.91 7.81
N GLU A 116 7.20 14.94 7.59
CA GLU A 116 5.75 14.81 7.65
C GLU A 116 5.22 13.86 6.56
N ARG A 117 5.81 13.88 5.35
CA ARG A 117 5.45 12.91 4.31
C ARG A 117 5.78 11.48 4.71
N GLN A 118 6.93 11.25 5.33
CA GLN A 118 7.31 9.93 5.81
C GLN A 118 6.35 9.44 6.91
N ASP A 119 6.01 10.32 7.85
CA ASP A 119 5.09 9.98 8.93
C ASP A 119 3.66 9.73 8.42
N TYR A 120 3.21 10.49 7.43
CA TYR A 120 1.94 10.25 6.76
C TYR A 120 1.88 8.90 6.04
N LEU A 121 2.94 8.53 5.30
CA LEU A 121 3.04 7.22 4.65
C LEU A 121 3.02 6.08 5.68
N ARG A 122 3.77 6.21 6.77
CA ARG A 122 3.78 5.22 7.86
C ARG A 122 2.40 5.06 8.50
N GLN A 123 1.68 6.16 8.70
CA GLN A 123 0.33 6.14 9.25
C GLN A 123 -0.64 5.43 8.29
N ALA A 124 -0.56 5.72 6.99
CA ALA A 124 -1.35 5.04 5.96
C ALA A 124 -1.07 3.53 5.95
N ASP A 125 0.20 3.12 5.97
CA ASP A 125 0.57 1.70 6.02
C ASP A 125 0.06 1.01 7.29
N ASN A 126 0.16 1.68 8.43
CA ASN A 126 -0.33 1.17 9.70
C ASN A 126 -1.86 1.03 9.71
N SER A 127 -2.58 1.96 9.09
CA SER A 127 -4.05 1.88 8.96
C SER A 127 -4.46 0.65 8.16
N ILE A 128 -3.85 0.44 6.98
CA ILE A 128 -4.08 -0.73 6.13
C ILE A 128 -3.74 -2.03 6.87
N ARG A 129 -2.62 -2.04 7.59
CA ARG A 129 -2.21 -3.20 8.40
C ARG A 129 -3.22 -3.49 9.51
N SER A 130 -3.73 -2.46 10.18
CA SER A 130 -4.74 -2.59 11.24
C SER A 130 -6.06 -3.11 10.68
N GLU A 131 -6.52 -2.60 9.55
CA GLU A 131 -7.72 -3.07 8.86
C GLU A 131 -7.58 -4.54 8.43
N ARG A 132 -6.44 -4.91 7.84
CA ARG A 132 -6.13 -6.31 7.52
C ARG A 132 -6.06 -7.18 8.77
N LYS A 133 -5.46 -6.68 9.85
CA LYS A 133 -5.40 -7.41 11.13
C LYS A 133 -6.79 -7.56 11.74
N GLY A 134 -7.66 -6.56 11.63
CA GLY A 134 -9.07 -6.64 12.04
C GLY A 134 -9.83 -7.66 11.22
N ALA A 135 -9.65 -7.66 9.90
CA ALA A 135 -10.22 -8.67 9.00
C ALA A 135 -9.67 -10.08 9.28
N SER A 136 -8.37 -10.22 9.55
CA SER A 136 -7.73 -11.49 9.92
C SER A 136 -8.00 -11.93 11.35
N ALA A 137 -8.34 -11.03 12.28
CA ALA A 137 -8.71 -11.36 13.65
C ALA A 137 -10.07 -12.08 13.71
N SER A 138 -10.93 -11.91 12.69
CA SER A 138 -12.17 -12.68 12.56
C SER A 138 -11.97 -14.10 12.00
N THR A 139 -10.82 -14.45 11.42
CA THR A 139 -10.50 -15.83 11.04
C THR A 139 -8.99 -16.02 10.97
N VAL A 140 -8.36 -16.38 12.11
CA VAL A 140 -7.02 -16.95 12.08
C VAL A 140 -7.16 -18.33 11.43
N VAL A 141 -6.72 -18.44 10.19
CA VAL A 141 -6.71 -19.72 9.47
C VAL A 141 -5.64 -20.61 10.12
N ASN A 142 -6.08 -21.55 10.96
CA ASN A 142 -5.25 -22.62 11.50
C ASN A 142 -5.81 -23.99 11.11
N SER A 143 -5.00 -25.05 11.20
CA SER A 143 -5.38 -26.42 10.89
C SER A 143 -6.68 -26.86 11.57
N ASP A 144 -6.92 -26.43 12.81
CA ASP A 144 -8.12 -26.79 13.58
C ASP A 144 -9.39 -26.11 13.04
N SER A 145 -9.30 -24.84 12.63
CA SER A 145 -10.42 -24.11 12.00
C SER A 145 -10.76 -24.69 10.64
N ILE A 146 -9.72 -24.99 9.83
CA ILE A 146 -9.89 -25.64 8.53
C ILE A 146 -10.55 -27.02 8.70
N ALA A 147 -10.10 -27.81 9.67
CA ALA A 147 -10.69 -29.13 9.95
C ALA A 147 -12.15 -29.03 10.38
N SER A 148 -12.50 -28.02 11.19
CA SER A 148 -13.87 -27.76 11.65
C SER A 148 -14.78 -27.36 10.50
N ASP A 149 -14.32 -26.47 9.61
CA ASP A 149 -15.07 -26.03 8.43
C ASP A 149 -15.29 -27.20 7.45
N LEU A 150 -14.26 -28.00 7.20
CA LEU A 150 -14.36 -29.21 6.38
C LEU A 150 -15.33 -30.23 6.99
N ALA A 151 -15.34 -30.39 8.31
CA ALA A 151 -16.27 -31.27 9.01
C ALA A 151 -17.72 -30.75 8.90
N ALA A 152 -17.94 -29.44 9.02
CA ALA A 152 -19.25 -28.81 8.84
C ALA A 152 -19.77 -28.99 7.41
N PHE A 153 -18.92 -28.77 6.40
CA PHE A 153 -19.25 -28.98 4.99
C PHE A 153 -19.62 -30.44 4.68
N ARG A 154 -18.90 -31.41 5.28
CA ARG A 154 -19.24 -32.84 5.13
C ARG A 154 -20.56 -33.18 5.83
N LYS A 155 -20.85 -32.58 6.99
CA LYS A 155 -22.13 -32.75 7.70
C LYS A 155 -23.32 -32.18 6.93
N SER A 156 -23.13 -31.11 6.16
CA SER A 156 -24.17 -30.57 5.27
C SER A 156 -24.31 -31.35 3.95
N GLY A 157 -23.59 -32.47 3.79
CA GLY A 157 -23.69 -33.35 2.62
C GLY A 157 -22.74 -32.97 1.48
N GLY A 158 -21.86 -31.99 1.67
CA GLY A 158 -20.83 -31.63 0.71
C GLY A 158 -19.78 -32.73 0.53
N LYS A 159 -19.49 -33.10 -0.72
CA LYS A 159 -18.41 -34.02 -1.09
C LYS A 159 -17.24 -33.24 -1.63
N ILE A 160 -16.07 -33.43 -1.05
CA ILE A 160 -14.80 -32.85 -1.53
C ILE A 160 -14.05 -34.00 -2.21
N GLU A 161 -14.01 -33.98 -3.53
CA GLU A 161 -13.23 -34.92 -4.33
C GLU A 161 -11.95 -34.22 -4.77
N VAL A 162 -10.79 -34.80 -4.44
CA VAL A 162 -9.50 -34.32 -4.92
C VAL A 162 -9.37 -34.73 -6.38
N LEU A 163 -9.67 -33.82 -7.30
CA LEU A 163 -9.48 -34.01 -8.73
C LEU A 163 -7.97 -33.96 -9.04
N GLY A 164 -7.32 -35.12 -8.87
CA GLY A 164 -5.91 -35.31 -9.19
C GLY A 164 -4.98 -35.20 -8.00
N THR A 165 -4.79 -36.31 -7.29
CA THR A 165 -3.58 -36.52 -6.50
C THR A 165 -2.44 -36.83 -7.47
N THR A 166 -1.45 -35.93 -7.63
CA THR A 166 -0.17 -36.34 -8.22
C THR A 166 0.55 -37.26 -7.22
N TRP A 167 0.17 -38.52 -7.21
CA TRP A 167 0.90 -39.62 -6.59
C TRP A 167 1.23 -40.62 -7.68
N ALA A 168 2.31 -40.36 -8.40
CA ALA A 168 2.88 -41.34 -9.32
C ALA A 168 4.36 -41.52 -8.97
N LEU A 169 4.65 -42.59 -8.22
CA LEU A 169 5.82 -43.45 -8.43
C LEU A 169 5.70 -44.67 -7.51
N LYS A 170 4.99 -45.68 -8.02
CA LYS A 170 5.44 -47.06 -7.88
C LYS A 170 5.55 -47.64 -9.27
N LYS A 171 6.71 -48.21 -9.59
CA LYS A 171 6.72 -49.50 -10.25
C LYS A 171 7.65 -50.41 -9.47
N ALA A 172 7.07 -51.50 -9.00
CA ALA A 172 7.83 -52.64 -8.52
C ALA A 172 8.62 -53.24 -9.69
N SER A 173 9.87 -53.60 -9.42
CA SER A 173 10.49 -54.82 -9.93
C SER A 173 11.45 -55.35 -8.88
#